data_AF-A0A662EW02-F1
#
_entry.id   AF-A0A662EW02-F1
#
_cell.length_a   1.000
_cell.length_b   1.000
_cell.length_c   1.000
_cell.angle_alpha   90.00
_cell.angle_beta   90.00
_cell.angle_gamma   90.00
#
_symmetry.space_group_name_H-M   'P 1'
#
loop_
_entity.id
_entity.type
_entity.pdbx_description
1 polymer ?
#
loop_
_entity_poly.entity_id
_entity_poly.type
_entity_poly.pdbx_seq_one_letter_code
_entity_poly.pdbx_strand_id
1 'polypeptide(L)'
;MPVAAFAAERHGTWFDEIVFFEEEDQAKVLQMMKTGDAQFFGNAFTADNFSVIQENGFNYGFSYGSFNGYLLNVAEFNTGVFNPFHIQKVRFALNNLIDRNYIVSDILSGLGVPFISTVMPVLPTYSQIAETARTVEIMGAYNEEKAIAMIDEGMTEAGAEKVDGKWYYNGEPVKVIGIIRVEDERLQLGDYLADQLEKIGFTVDRQYKTSAQASPIWLSSDPPDGL
;
A
#
# COMPACT_ATOMS: atom_id res chain seq x y z
N MET A 1 17.53 -0.39 -65.64
CA MET A 1 17.46 0.77 -64.73
C MET A 1 17.17 0.24 -63.34
N PRO A 2 17.94 0.60 -62.30
CA PRO A 2 17.64 0.13 -60.95
C PRO A 2 16.38 0.84 -60.47
N VAL A 3 15.45 0.07 -59.91
CA VAL A 3 14.24 0.61 -59.27
C VAL A 3 14.68 1.20 -57.93
N ALA A 4 14.62 2.52 -57.80
CA ALA A 4 14.80 3.16 -56.50
C ALA A 4 13.67 2.69 -55.58
N ALA A 5 14.02 2.01 -54.49
CA ALA A 5 13.09 1.73 -53.41
C ALA A 5 12.66 3.08 -52.82
N PHE A 6 11.40 3.46 -53.01
CA PHE A 6 10.82 4.57 -52.27
C PHE A 6 10.81 4.15 -50.80
N ALA A 7 11.58 4.86 -49.96
CA ALA A 7 11.47 4.73 -48.52
C ALA A 7 10.02 5.08 -48.16
N ALA A 8 9.26 4.08 -47.70
CA ALA A 8 7.92 4.31 -47.19
C ALA A 8 8.02 5.29 -46.01
N GLU A 9 7.17 6.32 -46.01
CA GLU A 9 7.11 7.28 -44.91
C GLU A 9 6.77 6.52 -43.62
N ARG A 10 7.72 6.50 -42.67
CA ARG A 10 7.58 5.72 -41.42
C ARG A 10 6.56 6.42 -40.53
N HIS A 11 5.38 5.82 -40.38
CA HIS A 11 4.33 6.29 -39.47
C HIS A 11 4.34 5.60 -38.09
N GLY A 12 5.32 4.73 -37.82
CA GLY A 12 5.40 3.89 -36.61
C GLY A 12 6.69 4.06 -35.80
N THR A 13 6.89 3.20 -34.78
CA THR A 13 8.07 3.25 -33.89
C THR A 13 9.39 3.09 -34.64
N TRP A 14 10.50 3.42 -33.99
CA TRP A 14 11.83 3.25 -34.61
C TRP A 14 12.29 1.79 -34.68
N PHE A 15 11.64 0.89 -33.95
CA PHE A 15 12.01 -0.52 -33.84
C PHE A 15 11.43 -1.35 -34.98
N ASP A 16 12.19 -2.34 -35.44
CA ASP A 16 11.74 -3.30 -36.45
C ASP A 16 11.02 -4.52 -35.83
N GLU A 17 11.32 -4.84 -34.56
CA GLU A 17 10.68 -5.90 -33.76
C GLU A 17 10.63 -5.50 -32.28
N ILE A 18 9.58 -5.92 -31.57
CA ILE A 18 9.47 -5.84 -30.11
C ILE A 18 9.05 -7.21 -29.60
N VAL A 19 9.87 -7.79 -28.71
CA VAL A 19 9.60 -9.10 -28.09
C VAL A 19 9.16 -8.88 -26.65
N PHE A 20 8.00 -9.42 -26.29
CA PHE A 20 7.51 -9.43 -24.91
C PHE A 20 7.73 -10.81 -24.30
N PHE A 21 8.24 -10.83 -23.08
CA PHE A 21 8.35 -12.03 -22.26
C PHE A 21 8.12 -11.66 -20.79
N GLU A 22 7.82 -12.66 -19.99
CA GLU A 22 7.56 -12.51 -18.56
C GLU A 22 8.75 -13.02 -17.76
N GLU A 23 9.15 -12.25 -16.75
CA GLU A 23 10.13 -12.64 -15.75
C GLU A 23 9.75 -11.95 -14.43
N GLU A 24 9.49 -12.75 -13.40
CA GLU A 24 9.04 -12.27 -12.09
C GLU A 24 10.21 -11.92 -11.17
N ASP A 25 11.37 -12.56 -11.37
CA ASP A 25 12.57 -12.30 -10.58
C ASP A 25 13.25 -11.01 -11.07
N GLN A 26 13.04 -9.92 -10.33
CA GLN A 26 13.62 -8.62 -10.64
C GLN A 26 15.15 -8.62 -10.65
N ALA A 27 15.82 -9.46 -9.85
CA ALA A 27 17.27 -9.57 -9.89
C ALA A 27 17.74 -10.20 -11.20
N LYS A 28 17.01 -11.21 -11.69
CA LYS A 28 17.24 -11.80 -13.01
C LYS A 28 16.96 -10.79 -14.13
N VAL A 29 15.90 -9.99 -14.04
CA VAL A 29 15.64 -8.90 -15.00
C VAL A 29 16.82 -7.93 -15.06
N LEU A 30 17.35 -7.49 -13.92
CA LEU A 30 18.52 -6.59 -13.88
C LEU A 30 19.75 -7.22 -14.55
N GLN A 31 19.97 -8.52 -14.36
CA GLN A 31 21.04 -9.25 -15.04
C GLN A 31 20.82 -9.36 -16.55
N MET A 32 19.58 -9.60 -17.00
CA MET A 32 19.22 -9.60 -18.42
C MET A 32 19.42 -8.23 -19.05
N MET A 33 19.08 -7.15 -18.33
CA MET A 33 19.34 -5.77 -18.78
C MET A 33 20.84 -5.47 -18.89
N LYS A 34 21.64 -5.99 -17.97
CA LYS A 34 23.11 -5.83 -17.99
C LYS A 34 23.78 -6.56 -19.16
N THR A 35 23.28 -7.75 -19.50
CA THR A 35 23.81 -8.59 -20.57
C THR A 35 23.29 -8.20 -21.95
N GLY A 36 22.21 -7.41 -22.01
CA GLY A 36 21.56 -7.00 -23.24
C GLY A 36 20.50 -7.98 -23.73
N ASP A 37 20.11 -8.96 -22.91
CA ASP A 37 18.99 -9.87 -23.19
C ASP A 37 17.62 -9.18 -23.00
N ALA A 38 17.58 -8.09 -22.22
CA ALA A 38 16.42 -7.22 -22.06
C ALA A 38 16.83 -5.75 -22.21
N GLN A 39 15.97 -4.90 -22.78
CA GLN A 39 16.26 -3.46 -22.92
C GLN A 39 15.28 -2.55 -22.16
N PHE A 40 14.14 -3.09 -21.73
CA PHE A 40 13.10 -2.35 -21.05
C PHE A 40 12.36 -3.24 -20.04
N PHE A 41 12.11 -2.70 -18.85
CA PHE A 41 11.22 -3.33 -17.87
C PHE A 41 10.01 -2.44 -17.67
N GLY A 42 8.82 -2.97 -17.96
CA GLY A 42 7.57 -2.19 -17.98
C GLY A 42 6.92 -1.97 -16.62
N ASN A 43 7.46 -2.60 -15.56
CA ASN A 43 6.94 -2.50 -14.20
C ASN A 43 7.91 -1.74 -13.28
N ALA A 44 7.42 -1.34 -12.11
CA ALA A 44 8.28 -0.76 -11.08
C ALA A 44 9.17 -1.84 -10.47
N PHE A 45 10.45 -1.51 -10.25
CA PHE A 45 11.31 -2.28 -9.38
C PHE A 45 10.94 -2.04 -7.92
N THR A 46 11.12 -3.06 -7.09
CA THR A 46 11.02 -2.91 -5.64
C THR A 46 12.12 -1.98 -5.13
N ALA A 47 11.87 -1.35 -3.98
CA ALA A 47 12.79 -0.37 -3.40
C ALA A 47 14.19 -0.93 -3.16
N ASP A 48 14.27 -2.22 -2.78
CA ASP A 48 15.53 -2.93 -2.53
C ASP A 48 16.45 -3.01 -3.75
N ASN A 49 15.90 -2.91 -4.96
CA ASN A 49 16.67 -2.98 -6.20
C ASN A 49 17.21 -1.62 -6.65
N PHE A 50 16.85 -0.52 -5.99
CA PHE A 50 17.18 0.82 -6.47
C PHE A 50 18.68 1.13 -6.45
N SER A 51 19.40 0.68 -5.41
CA SER A 51 20.86 0.81 -5.35
C SER A 51 21.53 0.07 -6.51
N VAL A 52 21.08 -1.15 -6.82
CA VAL A 52 21.60 -1.96 -7.93
C VAL A 52 21.37 -1.27 -9.27
N ILE A 53 20.21 -0.65 -9.48
CA ILE A 53 19.91 0.14 -10.69
C ILE A 53 20.89 1.30 -10.85
N GLN A 54 21.15 2.04 -9.76
CA GLN A 54 22.07 3.17 -9.76
C GLN A 54 23.52 2.74 -10.02
N GLU A 55 23.99 1.70 -9.33
CA GLU A 55 25.35 1.19 -9.43
C GLU A 55 25.68 0.64 -10.83
N ASN A 56 24.71 0.05 -11.52
CA ASN A 56 24.88 -0.43 -12.90
C ASN A 56 24.68 0.66 -13.95
N GLY A 57 24.33 1.89 -13.55
CA GLY A 57 24.17 3.03 -14.46
C GLY A 57 23.00 2.90 -15.43
N PHE A 58 21.95 2.16 -15.06
CA PHE A 58 20.76 2.05 -15.89
C PHE A 58 20.00 3.38 -15.95
N ASN A 59 19.37 3.65 -17.09
CA ASN A 59 18.42 4.76 -17.20
C ASN A 59 17.13 4.40 -16.48
N TYR A 60 16.66 5.29 -15.60
CA TYR A 60 15.40 5.13 -14.87
C TYR A 60 14.63 6.45 -14.83
N GLY A 61 13.33 6.36 -14.56
CA GLY A 61 12.45 7.49 -14.34
C GLY A 61 11.48 7.20 -13.20
N PHE A 62 11.11 8.24 -12.46
CA PHE A 62 10.08 8.13 -11.43
C PHE A 62 8.70 8.29 -12.06
N SER A 63 7.79 7.38 -11.69
CA SER A 63 6.39 7.42 -12.10
C SER A 63 5.50 7.44 -10.87
N TYR A 64 4.50 8.32 -10.88
CA TYR A 64 3.54 8.49 -9.79
C TYR A 64 2.14 8.14 -10.31
N GLY A 65 1.93 6.85 -10.59
CA GLY A 65 0.67 6.32 -11.13
C GLY A 65 -0.06 5.33 -10.22
N SER A 66 0.53 5.00 -9.07
CA SER A 66 -0.04 4.06 -8.11
C SER A 66 0.16 4.56 -6.68
N PHE A 67 -0.55 3.97 -5.74
CA PHE A 67 -0.41 4.26 -4.32
C PHE A 67 -0.50 2.97 -3.50
N ASN A 68 0.15 2.98 -2.36
CA ASN A 68 -0.03 1.99 -1.31
C ASN A 68 -0.98 2.54 -0.25
N GLY A 69 -1.87 1.69 0.25
CA GLY A 69 -2.82 2.08 1.29
C GLY A 69 -3.42 0.86 1.98
N TYR A 70 -3.91 1.06 3.20
CA TYR A 70 -4.62 0.05 3.95
C TYR A 70 -6.11 0.15 3.68
N LEU A 71 -6.71 -0.95 3.22
CA LEU A 71 -8.15 -1.06 3.06
C LEU A 71 -8.74 -1.64 4.35
N LEU A 72 -9.79 -1.01 4.87
CA LEU A 72 -10.48 -1.45 6.09
C LEU A 72 -11.88 -1.93 5.74
N ASN A 73 -12.26 -3.09 6.26
CA ASN A 73 -13.66 -3.50 6.28
C ASN A 73 -14.40 -2.70 7.36
N VAL A 74 -15.35 -1.86 6.95
CA VAL A 74 -16.07 -0.95 7.84
C VAL A 74 -17.46 -1.46 8.23
N ALA A 75 -17.84 -2.66 7.78
CA ALA A 75 -19.16 -3.21 8.04
C ALA A 75 -19.29 -3.67 9.50
N GLU A 76 -20.50 -3.54 10.04
CA GLU A 76 -20.90 -4.36 11.18
C GLU A 76 -21.06 -5.81 10.69
N PHE A 77 -20.54 -6.77 11.46
CA PHE A 77 -20.55 -8.16 11.03
C PHE A 77 -21.83 -8.87 11.44
N ASN A 78 -22.40 -9.65 10.52
CA ASN A 78 -23.58 -10.48 10.77
C ASN A 78 -23.27 -11.71 11.65
N THR A 79 -21.99 -11.99 11.86
CA THR A 79 -21.49 -13.09 12.71
C THR A 79 -21.58 -12.78 14.20
N GLY A 80 -21.83 -11.52 14.57
CA GLY A 80 -21.80 -11.05 15.96
C GLY A 80 -20.39 -10.78 16.50
N VAL A 81 -19.34 -11.01 15.69
CA VAL A 81 -17.97 -10.62 16.02
C VAL A 81 -17.86 -9.10 15.95
N PHE A 82 -17.25 -8.50 16.97
CA PHE A 82 -17.08 -7.05 17.04
C PHE A 82 -16.01 -6.56 16.05
N ASN A 83 -16.38 -5.60 15.19
CA ASN A 83 -15.47 -4.92 14.28
C ASN A 83 -15.12 -3.50 14.78
N PRO A 84 -13.90 -3.25 15.28
CA PRO A 84 -13.51 -1.91 15.75
C PRO A 84 -13.50 -0.87 14.61
N PHE A 85 -13.35 -1.30 13.36
CA PHE A 85 -13.29 -0.40 12.22
C PHE A 85 -14.67 0.04 11.71
N HIS A 86 -15.78 -0.49 12.23
CA HIS A 86 -17.10 0.10 11.98
C HIS A 86 -17.23 1.49 12.65
N ILE A 87 -16.43 1.74 13.70
CA ILE A 87 -16.37 3.01 14.44
C ILE A 87 -15.55 4.04 13.67
N GLN A 88 -16.20 5.13 13.26
CA GLN A 88 -15.54 6.20 12.50
C GLN A 88 -14.37 6.84 13.26
N LYS A 89 -14.50 7.02 14.58
CA LYS A 89 -13.45 7.59 15.43
C LYS A 89 -12.17 6.73 15.37
N VAL A 90 -12.31 5.41 15.47
CA VAL A 90 -11.20 4.45 15.35
C VAL A 90 -10.55 4.53 13.96
N ARG A 91 -11.35 4.52 12.88
CA ARG A 91 -10.81 4.65 11.50
C ARG A 91 -10.07 5.96 11.27
N PHE A 92 -10.60 7.06 11.80
CA PHE A 92 -9.94 8.35 11.67
C PHE A 92 -8.60 8.35 12.42
N ALA A 93 -8.59 7.84 13.66
CA ALA A 93 -7.40 7.76 14.50
C ALA A 93 -6.28 6.93 13.86
N LEU A 94 -6.58 5.89 13.06
CA LEU A 94 -5.57 5.16 12.31
C LEU A 94 -4.74 6.07 11.39
N ASN A 95 -5.28 7.17 10.86
CA ASN A 95 -4.47 8.09 10.07
C ASN A 95 -3.36 8.73 10.92
N ASN A 96 -3.65 9.06 12.17
CA ASN A 96 -2.67 9.60 13.12
C ASN A 96 -1.72 8.52 13.66
N LEU A 97 -2.09 7.24 13.62
CA LEU A 97 -1.25 6.13 14.10
C LEU A 97 -0.16 5.74 13.09
N ILE A 98 -0.39 5.97 11.79
CA ILE A 98 0.50 5.52 10.73
C ILE A 98 1.54 6.60 10.39
N ASP A 99 2.80 6.31 10.71
CA ASP A 99 3.94 7.14 10.33
C ASP A 99 4.31 6.89 8.87
N ARG A 100 3.75 7.74 8.00
CA ARG A 100 4.00 7.68 6.56
C ARG A 100 5.42 8.11 6.19
N ASN A 101 6.08 8.92 7.02
CA ASN A 101 7.46 9.30 6.77
C ASN A 101 8.38 8.11 7.01
N TYR A 102 8.18 7.39 8.12
CA TYR A 102 8.87 6.12 8.39
C TYR A 102 8.66 5.09 7.27
N ILE A 103 7.42 4.91 6.82
CA ILE A 103 7.13 4.02 5.69
C ILE A 103 7.96 4.40 4.47
N VAL A 104 7.99 5.70 4.12
CA VAL A 104 8.73 6.15 2.95
C VAL A 104 10.24 5.97 3.14
N SER A 105 10.81 6.35 4.29
CA SER A 105 12.26 6.27 4.51
C SER A 105 12.75 4.83 4.66
N ASP A 106 12.08 4.02 5.47
CA ASP A 106 12.61 2.74 5.95
C ASP A 106 12.07 1.55 5.16
N ILE A 107 10.82 1.61 4.67
CA ILE A 107 10.22 0.51 3.89
C ILE A 107 10.41 0.76 2.39
N LEU A 108 10.19 1.99 1.92
CA LEU A 108 10.27 2.32 0.50
C LEU A 108 11.63 2.90 0.08
N SER A 109 12.64 2.92 0.96
CA SER A 109 13.98 3.47 0.68
C SER A 109 13.97 4.89 0.08
N GLY A 110 13.02 5.73 0.48
CA GLY A 110 12.83 7.09 -0.03
C GLY A 110 12.01 7.19 -1.32
N LEU A 111 11.53 6.07 -1.88
CA LEU A 111 10.84 5.98 -3.17
C LEU A 111 9.32 6.11 -3.03
N GLY A 112 8.89 7.15 -2.33
CA GLY A 112 7.47 7.41 -2.13
C GLY A 112 7.21 8.86 -1.71
N VAL A 113 5.96 9.29 -1.88
CA VAL A 113 5.48 10.59 -1.39
C VAL A 113 4.38 10.31 -0.37
N PRO A 114 4.54 10.71 0.90
CA PRO A 114 3.53 10.48 1.91
C PRO A 114 2.30 11.35 1.63
N PHE A 115 1.11 10.76 1.71
CA PHE A 115 -0.15 11.48 1.58
C PHE A 115 -1.28 10.75 2.35
N ILE A 116 -2.31 11.50 2.73
CA ILE A 116 -3.45 11.01 3.55
C ILE A 116 -4.75 10.93 2.74
N SER A 117 -4.92 11.82 1.76
CA SER A 117 -6.17 11.93 1.00
C SER A 117 -6.21 10.96 -0.19
N THR A 118 -7.32 10.93 -0.93
CA THR A 118 -7.42 10.18 -2.20
C THR A 118 -6.82 10.93 -3.39
N VAL A 119 -6.36 12.17 -3.20
CA VAL A 119 -5.77 13.00 -4.25
C VAL A 119 -4.27 13.13 -3.99
N MET A 120 -3.47 12.55 -4.88
CA MET A 120 -2.02 12.59 -4.77
C MET A 120 -1.49 14.02 -4.95
N PRO A 121 -0.58 14.50 -4.07
CA PRO A 121 -0.02 15.85 -4.14
C PRO A 121 0.71 16.20 -5.44
N VAL A 122 1.20 15.18 -6.14
CA VAL A 122 1.94 15.31 -7.41
C VAL A 122 1.03 15.51 -8.63
N LEU A 123 -0.28 15.31 -8.48
CA LEU A 123 -1.23 15.44 -9.59
C LEU A 123 -1.77 16.87 -9.70
N PRO A 124 -2.03 17.38 -10.92
CA PRO A 124 -2.56 18.74 -11.12
C PRO A 124 -3.84 19.03 -10.32
N THR A 125 -4.70 18.02 -10.13
CA THR A 125 -5.94 18.12 -9.37
C THR A 125 -5.73 18.59 -7.93
N TYR A 126 -4.59 18.26 -7.30
CA TYR A 126 -4.29 18.70 -5.93
C TYR A 126 -4.30 20.22 -5.80
N SER A 127 -3.76 20.94 -6.80
CA SER A 127 -3.71 22.41 -6.79
C SER A 127 -5.09 23.06 -6.73
N GLN A 128 -6.13 22.38 -7.21
CA GLN A 128 -7.50 22.86 -7.22
C GLN A 128 -8.18 22.74 -5.84
N ILE A 129 -7.65 21.87 -4.98
CA ILE A 129 -8.21 21.58 -3.64
C ILE A 129 -7.18 21.80 -2.52
N ALA A 130 -6.11 22.54 -2.80
CA ALA A 130 -4.92 22.60 -1.93
C ALA A 130 -5.23 23.04 -0.49
N GLU A 131 -6.18 23.96 -0.30
CA GLU A 131 -6.62 24.37 1.04
C GLU A 131 -7.25 23.21 1.81
N THR A 132 -8.28 22.57 1.22
CA THR A 132 -8.95 21.42 1.83
C THR A 132 -8.00 20.23 2.04
N ALA A 133 -7.14 19.95 1.06
CA ALA A 133 -6.16 18.87 1.15
C ALA A 133 -5.20 19.09 2.32
N ARG A 134 -4.65 20.30 2.48
CA ARG A 134 -3.78 20.66 3.60
C ARG A 134 -4.49 20.57 4.95
N THR A 135 -5.76 20.97 5.04
CA THR A 135 -6.54 20.79 6.27
C THR A 135 -6.62 19.31 6.65
N VAL A 136 -6.94 18.43 5.70
CA VAL A 136 -7.01 16.99 5.93
C VAL A 136 -5.64 16.40 6.31
N GLU A 137 -4.57 16.85 5.65
CA GLU A 137 -3.21 16.42 5.95
C GLU A 137 -2.78 16.80 7.38
N ILE A 138 -3.10 18.02 7.83
CA ILE A 138 -2.83 18.46 9.21
C ILE A 138 -3.66 17.63 10.20
N MET A 139 -4.94 17.39 9.90
CA MET A 139 -5.84 16.63 10.75
C MET A 139 -5.38 15.18 10.95
N GLY A 140 -4.92 14.54 9.87
CA GLY A 140 -4.47 13.15 9.83
C GLY A 140 -2.97 12.95 10.02
N ALA A 141 -2.19 14.02 10.31
CA ALA A 141 -0.75 13.93 10.49
C ALA A 141 -0.38 12.93 11.60
N TYR A 142 0.74 12.23 11.44
CA TYR A 142 1.20 11.25 12.43
C TYR A 142 1.32 11.89 13.82
N ASN A 143 0.62 11.28 14.77
CA ASN A 143 0.61 11.63 16.19
C ASN A 143 0.08 10.40 16.95
N GLU A 144 1.01 9.55 17.39
CA GLU A 144 0.70 8.30 18.06
C GLU A 144 -0.13 8.50 19.34
N GLU A 145 0.24 9.47 20.18
CA GLU A 145 -0.49 9.75 21.44
C GLU A 145 -1.96 10.13 21.17
N LYS A 146 -2.19 11.00 20.17
CA LYS A 146 -3.53 11.38 19.74
C LYS A 146 -4.31 10.18 19.20
N ALA A 147 -3.66 9.35 18.37
CA ALA A 147 -4.27 8.13 17.84
C ALA A 147 -4.73 7.20 18.97
N ILE A 148 -3.85 6.91 19.93
CA ILE A 148 -4.16 6.05 21.08
C ILE A 148 -5.32 6.62 21.88
N ALA A 149 -5.30 7.93 22.20
CA ALA A 149 -6.39 8.57 22.95
C ALA A 149 -7.75 8.44 22.25
N MET A 150 -7.79 8.66 20.93
CA MET A 150 -9.04 8.56 20.15
C MET A 150 -9.54 7.13 20.01
N ILE A 151 -8.64 6.15 19.91
CA ILE A 151 -8.99 4.73 19.85
C ILE A 151 -9.49 4.27 21.21
N ASP A 152 -8.77 4.60 22.30
CA ASP A 152 -9.17 4.27 23.66
C ASP A 152 -10.57 4.84 23.97
N GLU A 153 -10.83 6.10 23.59
CA GLU A 153 -12.15 6.73 23.73
C GLU A 153 -13.23 5.98 22.91
N GLY A 154 -12.99 5.76 21.61
CA GLY A 154 -13.97 5.11 20.73
C GLY A 154 -14.29 3.66 21.11
N MET A 155 -13.28 2.91 21.56
CA MET A 155 -13.45 1.54 22.04
C MET A 155 -14.23 1.50 23.35
N THR A 156 -13.92 2.41 24.29
CA THR A 156 -14.64 2.50 25.59
C THR A 156 -16.10 2.89 25.39
N GLU A 157 -16.38 3.87 24.51
CA GLU A 157 -17.75 4.28 24.16
C GLU A 157 -18.56 3.15 23.53
N ALA A 158 -17.91 2.26 22.79
CA ALA A 158 -18.54 1.09 22.20
C ALA A 158 -18.82 -0.02 23.23
N GLY A 159 -18.30 0.08 24.46
CA GLY A 159 -18.43 -0.93 25.51
C GLY A 159 -17.31 -1.98 25.53
N ALA A 160 -16.19 -1.72 24.85
CA ALA A 160 -14.99 -2.54 24.97
C ALA A 160 -14.17 -2.14 26.19
N GLU A 161 -13.43 -3.09 26.74
CA GLU A 161 -12.59 -2.91 27.93
C GLU A 161 -11.14 -3.26 27.62
N LYS A 162 -10.20 -2.50 28.18
CA LYS A 162 -8.76 -2.77 28.04
C LYS A 162 -8.26 -3.50 29.29
N VAL A 163 -7.94 -4.78 29.15
CA VAL A 163 -7.46 -5.65 30.24
C VAL A 163 -6.04 -6.10 29.90
N ASP A 164 -5.10 -5.86 30.81
CA ASP A 164 -3.66 -6.18 30.63
C ASP A 164 -3.09 -5.67 29.29
N GLY A 165 -3.51 -4.47 28.89
CA GLY A 165 -3.07 -3.84 27.65
C GLY A 165 -3.73 -4.36 26.37
N LYS A 166 -4.68 -5.30 26.46
CA LYS A 166 -5.44 -5.82 25.31
C LYS A 166 -6.91 -5.44 25.35
N TRP A 167 -7.51 -5.24 24.19
CA TRP A 167 -8.92 -4.94 24.04
C TRP A 167 -9.78 -6.21 24.08
N TYR A 168 -10.87 -6.14 24.85
CA TYR A 168 -11.90 -7.15 24.93
C TYR A 168 -13.28 -6.53 24.69
N TYR A 169 -14.18 -7.26 24.05
CA TYR A 169 -15.57 -6.89 23.86
C TYR A 169 -16.44 -8.09 24.21
N ASN A 170 -17.40 -7.92 25.13
CA ASN A 170 -18.23 -9.01 25.66
C ASN A 170 -17.42 -10.23 26.19
N GLY A 171 -16.26 -9.96 26.79
CA GLY A 171 -15.37 -11.00 27.34
C GLY A 171 -14.45 -11.67 26.33
N GLU A 172 -14.57 -11.39 25.03
CA GLU A 172 -13.73 -11.94 23.97
C GLU A 172 -12.68 -10.92 23.51
N PRO A 173 -11.43 -11.33 23.18
CA PRO A 173 -10.44 -10.42 22.62
C PRO A 173 -10.93 -9.78 21.32
N VAL A 174 -10.68 -8.48 21.15
CA VAL A 174 -10.97 -7.79 19.89
C VAL A 174 -9.94 -8.23 18.85
N LYS A 175 -10.35 -9.18 18.03
CA LYS A 175 -9.52 -9.79 16.97
C LYS A 175 -9.67 -9.01 15.66
N VAL A 176 -8.54 -8.62 15.07
CA VAL A 176 -8.46 -8.02 13.73
C VAL A 176 -7.80 -9.03 12.80
N ILE A 177 -8.43 -9.33 11.67
CA ILE A 177 -7.82 -10.16 10.62
C ILE A 177 -6.98 -9.25 9.72
N GLY A 178 -5.68 -9.51 9.63
CA GLY A 178 -4.76 -8.82 8.73
C GLY A 178 -4.49 -9.68 7.50
N ILE A 179 -5.12 -9.37 6.36
CA ILE A 179 -4.78 -10.01 5.08
C ILE A 179 -3.52 -9.35 4.53
N ILE A 180 -2.36 -10.00 4.73
CA ILE A 180 -1.05 -9.46 4.37
C ILE A 180 -0.57 -10.12 3.09
N ARG A 181 -0.39 -9.33 2.04
CA ARG A 181 0.16 -9.82 0.78
C ARG A 181 1.66 -10.06 0.91
N VAL A 182 2.14 -11.22 0.47
CA VAL A 182 3.55 -11.63 0.59
C VAL A 182 4.45 -11.11 -0.53
N GLU A 183 3.87 -10.53 -1.57
CA GLU A 183 4.64 -9.92 -2.64
C GLU A 183 5.17 -8.55 -2.21
N ASP A 184 6.35 -8.18 -2.72
CA ASP A 184 6.92 -6.83 -2.68
C ASP A 184 6.87 -6.13 -1.30
N GLU A 185 6.80 -4.80 -1.27
CA GLU A 185 6.78 -4.01 -0.04
C GLU A 185 5.49 -4.20 0.76
N ARG A 186 4.45 -4.84 0.18
CA ARG A 186 3.18 -5.10 0.88
C ARG A 186 3.35 -6.00 2.10
N LEU A 187 4.33 -6.90 2.09
CA LEU A 187 4.63 -7.72 3.27
C LEU A 187 5.04 -6.83 4.44
N GLN A 188 6.04 -5.98 4.23
CA GLN A 188 6.57 -5.07 5.25
C GLN A 188 5.52 -4.04 5.69
N LEU A 189 4.70 -3.51 4.76
CA LEU A 189 3.59 -2.62 5.08
C LEU A 189 2.52 -3.31 5.94
N GLY A 190 2.15 -4.54 5.59
CA GLY A 190 1.18 -5.32 6.34
C GLY A 190 1.66 -5.66 7.75
N ASP A 191 2.93 -6.06 7.88
CA ASP A 191 3.54 -6.31 9.19
C ASP A 191 3.65 -5.04 10.02
N TYR A 192 4.02 -3.90 9.41
CA TYR A 192 4.04 -2.60 10.09
C TYR A 192 2.67 -2.24 10.69
N LEU A 193 1.59 -2.34 9.91
CA LEU A 193 0.25 -2.05 10.43
C LEU A 193 -0.15 -3.02 11.54
N ALA A 194 0.14 -4.31 11.37
CA ALA A 194 -0.15 -5.32 12.39
C ALA A 194 0.60 -5.03 13.70
N ASP A 195 1.89 -4.65 13.63
CA ASP A 195 2.68 -4.23 14.79
C ASP A 195 2.05 -3.00 15.48
N GLN A 196 1.62 -1.98 14.70
CA GLN A 196 0.97 -0.80 15.27
C GLN A 196 -0.35 -1.16 15.98
N LEU A 197 -1.16 -2.04 15.40
CA LEU A 197 -2.44 -2.48 15.98
C LEU A 197 -2.24 -3.32 17.24
N GLU A 198 -1.25 -4.23 17.24
CA GLU A 198 -0.89 -5.04 18.41
C GLU A 198 -0.36 -4.17 19.54
N LYS A 199 0.48 -3.16 19.23
CA LYS A 199 1.02 -2.18 20.20
C LYS A 199 -0.07 -1.45 20.97
N ILE A 200 -1.21 -1.15 20.34
CA ILE A 200 -2.32 -0.43 20.96
C ILE A 200 -3.38 -1.36 21.60
N GLY A 201 -3.16 -2.67 21.55
CA GLY A 201 -3.93 -3.67 22.29
C GLY A 201 -4.90 -4.52 21.48
N PHE A 202 -4.96 -4.37 20.15
CA PHE A 202 -5.72 -5.31 19.32
C PHE A 202 -5.00 -6.65 19.23
N THR A 203 -5.76 -7.73 19.08
CA THR A 203 -5.18 -9.04 18.72
C THR A 203 -5.23 -9.20 17.22
N VAL A 204 -4.08 -9.24 16.53
CA VAL A 204 -4.06 -9.37 15.07
C VAL A 204 -3.84 -10.82 14.67
N ASP A 205 -4.68 -11.31 13.76
CA ASP A 205 -4.51 -12.57 13.04
C ASP A 205 -3.91 -12.29 11.67
N ARG A 206 -2.58 -12.37 11.62
CA ARG A 206 -1.79 -12.12 10.42
C ARG A 206 -1.95 -13.30 9.45
N GLN A 207 -2.69 -13.08 8.38
CA GLN A 207 -2.86 -14.06 7.31
C GLN A 207 -2.03 -13.65 6.10
N TYR A 208 -0.85 -14.27 5.99
CA TYR A 208 0.03 -14.11 4.84
C TYR A 208 -0.56 -14.84 3.62
N LYS A 209 -0.80 -14.12 2.52
CA LYS A 209 -1.44 -14.62 1.31
C LYS A 209 -0.78 -14.08 0.06
N THR A 210 -0.83 -14.86 -1.01
CA THR A 210 -0.58 -14.33 -2.36
C THR A 210 -1.77 -13.50 -2.83
N SER A 211 -1.59 -12.69 -3.87
CA SER A 211 -2.65 -11.92 -4.53
C SER A 211 -3.86 -12.80 -4.89
N ALA A 212 -3.61 -13.99 -5.45
CA ALA A 212 -4.65 -14.94 -5.86
C ALA A 212 -5.42 -15.53 -4.67
N GLN A 213 -4.79 -15.67 -3.50
CA GLN A 213 -5.44 -16.15 -2.28
C GLN A 213 -6.16 -15.03 -1.53
N ALA A 214 -5.68 -13.79 -1.63
CA ALA A 214 -6.28 -12.64 -0.97
C ALA A 214 -7.51 -12.13 -1.73
N SER A 215 -7.48 -12.11 -3.07
CA SER A 215 -8.54 -11.50 -3.88
C SER A 215 -9.95 -12.02 -3.61
N PRO A 216 -10.22 -13.32 -3.39
CA PRO A 216 -11.57 -13.78 -3.09
C PRO A 216 -12.11 -13.25 -1.77
N ILE A 217 -11.21 -12.87 -0.84
CA ILE A 217 -11.57 -12.33 0.48
C ILE A 217 -11.88 -10.85 0.35
N TRP A 218 -10.93 -10.02 -0.11
CA TRP A 218 -11.14 -8.56 -0.03
C TRP A 218 -11.93 -7.96 -1.21
N LEU A 219 -12.01 -8.63 -2.37
CA LEU A 219 -12.77 -8.13 -3.53
C LEU A 219 -14.14 -8.78 -3.71
N SER A 220 -14.29 -10.04 -3.30
CA SER A 220 -15.44 -10.86 -3.70
C SER A 220 -16.32 -11.34 -2.56
N SER A 221 -15.89 -11.21 -1.30
CA SER A 221 -16.75 -11.54 -0.16
C SER A 221 -17.72 -10.41 0.17
N ASP A 222 -18.76 -10.73 0.92
CA ASP A 222 -19.64 -9.72 1.50
C ASP A 222 -18.96 -9.14 2.76
N PRO A 223 -18.76 -7.81 2.87
CA PRO A 223 -18.08 -7.23 4.04
C PRO A 223 -18.68 -7.63 5.42
N PRO A 224 -20.01 -7.76 5.61
CA PRO A 224 -20.59 -8.24 6.86
C PRO A 224 -20.28 -9.69 7.23
N ASP A 225 -19.70 -10.51 6.34
CA ASP A 225 -19.27 -11.88 6.67
C ASP A 225 -18.06 -11.89 7.64
N GLY A 226 -17.33 -10.77 7.73
CA GLY A 226 -16.23 -10.60 8.69
C GLY A 226 -14.99 -11.47 8.39
N LEU A 227 -14.72 -11.70 7.11
CA LEU A 227 -13.57 -12.46 6.60
C LEU A 227 -12.30 -11.61 6.44
#